data_AF-A0A1F6FG78-F1
#
_entry.id   AF-A0A1F6FG78-F1
#
_cell.length_a   1.000
_cell.length_b   1.000
_cell.length_c   1.000
_cell.angle_alpha   90.00
_cell.angle_beta   90.00
_cell.angle_gamma   90.00
#
_symmetry.space_group_name_H-M   'P 1'
#
loop_
_entity.id
_entity.type
_entity.pdbx_description
1 polymer ?
#
loop_
_entity_poly.entity_id
_entity_poly.type
_entity_poly.pdbx_seq_one_letter_code
_entity_poly.pdbx_strand_id
1 'polypeptide(L)'
;MTPDNNHEEIRKLLVENQRLLVENNQLLHKMRRAALLGSLFKIIWLIIVFGLPVYLYMNYIAPNMDTIKENYSALGDISKDTGYFKQLYENLRPSEQN
;
A
#
# COMPACT_ATOMS: atom_id res chain seq x y z
N MET A 1 -4.60 -58.77 -32.39
CA MET A 1 -4.57 -57.29 -32.34
C MET A 1 -4.51 -56.82 -33.78
N THR A 2 -5.61 -56.28 -34.29
CA THR A 2 -5.73 -55.86 -35.69
C THR A 2 -5.20 -54.42 -35.87
N PRO A 3 -4.55 -54.09 -37.00
CA PRO A 3 -3.92 -52.78 -37.22
C PRO A 3 -4.91 -51.60 -37.28
N ASP A 4 -6.18 -51.87 -37.59
CA ASP A 4 -7.25 -50.88 -37.80
C ASP A 4 -7.62 -50.13 -36.51
N ASN A 5 -7.60 -50.84 -35.39
CA ASN A 5 -7.96 -50.35 -34.06
C ASN A 5 -7.09 -49.16 -33.64
N ASN A 6 -5.80 -49.24 -33.96
CA ASN A 6 -4.81 -48.24 -33.58
C ASN A 6 -5.06 -46.92 -34.31
N HIS A 7 -5.52 -46.97 -35.57
CA HIS A 7 -5.81 -45.77 -36.35
C HIS A 7 -7.06 -45.06 -35.83
N GLU A 8 -8.10 -45.80 -35.42
CA GLU A 8 -9.27 -45.21 -34.77
C GLU A 8 -8.92 -44.59 -33.41
N GLU A 9 -8.08 -45.26 -32.62
CA GLU A 9 -7.66 -44.78 -31.31
C GLU A 9 -6.81 -43.51 -31.42
N ILE A 10 -5.85 -43.48 -32.35
CA ILE A 10 -5.06 -42.27 -32.68
C ILE A 10 -5.99 -41.13 -33.11
N ARG A 11 -7.00 -41.41 -33.94
CA ARG A 11 -7.95 -40.39 -34.41
C ARG A 11 -8.79 -39.85 -33.26
N LYS A 12 -9.26 -40.70 -32.35
CA LYS A 12 -9.93 -40.29 -31.10
C LYS A 12 -9.03 -39.40 -30.25
N LEU A 13 -7.80 -39.82 -30.01
CA LEU A 13 -6.83 -39.06 -29.21
C LEU A 13 -6.52 -37.69 -29.82
N LEU A 14 -6.46 -37.58 -31.15
CA LEU A 14 -6.27 -36.30 -31.85
C LEU A 14 -7.48 -35.38 -31.68
N VAL A 15 -8.69 -35.91 -31.81
CA VAL A 15 -9.93 -35.13 -31.61
C VAL A 15 -10.05 -34.66 -30.16
N GLU A 16 -9.74 -35.54 -29.20
CA GLU A 16 -9.72 -35.22 -27.77
C GLU A 16 -8.71 -34.10 -27.46
N ASN A 17 -7.48 -34.22 -27.98
CA ASN A 17 -6.45 -33.18 -27.83
C ASN A 17 -6.89 -31.85 -28.44
N GLN A 18 -7.48 -31.87 -29.64
CA GLN A 18 -7.97 -30.65 -30.29
C GLN A 18 -9.05 -29.98 -29.44
N ARG A 19 -9.98 -30.77 -28.87
CA ARG A 19 -11.01 -30.26 -27.97
C ARG A 19 -10.40 -29.62 -26.72
N LEU A 20 -9.45 -30.29 -26.07
CA LEU A 20 -8.76 -29.78 -24.88
C LEU A 20 -8.03 -28.46 -25.16
N LEU A 21 -7.39 -28.33 -26.32
CA LEU A 21 -6.72 -27.09 -26.73
C LEU A 21 -7.70 -25.93 -26.92
N VAL A 22 -8.88 -26.20 -27.51
CA VAL A 22 -9.94 -25.20 -27.67
C VAL A 22 -10.49 -24.77 -26.32
N GLU A 23 -10.76 -25.72 -25.42
CA GLU A 23 -11.21 -25.44 -24.05
C GLU A 23 -10.15 -24.64 -23.28
N ASN A 24 -8.86 -24.95 -23.44
CA ASN A 24 -7.77 -24.22 -22.82
C ASN A 24 -7.70 -22.76 -23.28
N ASN A 25 -7.85 -22.50 -24.57
CA ASN A 25 -7.84 -21.14 -25.13
C ASN A 25 -9.01 -20.30 -24.59
N GLN A 26 -10.20 -20.92 -24.43
CA GLN A 26 -11.35 -20.26 -23.83
C GLN A 26 -11.12 -19.90 -22.35
N LEU A 27 -10.47 -20.78 -21.59
CA LEU A 27 -10.11 -20.53 -20.20
C LEU A 27 -9.07 -19.41 -20.06
N LEU A 28 -8.02 -19.42 -20.90
CA LEU A 28 -7.03 -18.36 -20.97
C LEU A 28 -7.67 -16.98 -21.23
N HIS A 29 -8.64 -16.92 -22.14
CA HIS A 29 -9.39 -15.69 -22.42
C HIS A 29 -10.24 -15.21 -21.23
N LYS A 30 -10.74 -16.12 -20.40
CA LYS A 30 -11.48 -15.78 -19.17
C LYS A 30 -10.53 -15.32 -18.06
N MET A 31 -9.42 -16.02 -17.88
CA MET A 31 -8.38 -15.68 -16.89
C MET A 31 -7.73 -14.33 -17.18
N ARG A 32 -7.47 -14.01 -18.46
CA ARG A 32 -6.84 -12.74 -18.85
C ARG A 32 -7.68 -11.53 -18.43
N ARG A 33 -9.01 -11.60 -18.59
CA ARG A 33 -9.91 -10.53 -18.15
C ARG A 33 -9.93 -10.40 -16.62
N ALA A 34 -10.04 -11.52 -15.92
CA ALA A 34 -10.02 -11.53 -14.45
C ALA A 34 -8.71 -10.98 -13.87
N ALA A 35 -7.56 -11.31 -14.48
CA ALA A 35 -6.25 -10.81 -14.07
C ALA A 35 -6.11 -9.29 -14.30
N LEU A 36 -6.62 -8.77 -15.42
CA LEU A 36 -6.65 -7.34 -15.69
C LEU A 36 -7.55 -6.59 -14.70
N LEU A 37 -8.75 -7.11 -14.41
CA LEU A 37 -9.64 -6.53 -13.41
C LEU A 37 -9.02 -6.56 -12.01
N GLY A 38 -8.39 -7.68 -11.63
CA GLY A 38 -7.72 -7.82 -10.33
C GLY A 38 -6.53 -6.87 -10.17
N SER A 39 -5.74 -6.68 -11.22
CA SER A 39 -4.63 -5.72 -11.22
C SER A 39 -5.13 -4.28 -11.09
N LEU A 40 -6.17 -3.92 -11.86
CA LEU A 40 -6.78 -2.59 -11.79
C LEU A 40 -7.36 -2.31 -10.40
N PHE A 41 -8.02 -3.29 -9.78
CA PHE A 41 -8.56 -3.16 -8.43
C PHE A 41 -7.46 -2.91 -7.38
N LYS A 42 -6.30 -3.58 -7.52
CA LYS A 42 -5.14 -3.33 -6.65
C LYS A 42 -4.60 -1.91 -6.79
N ILE A 43 -4.52 -1.40 -8.02
CA ILE A 43 -4.08 -0.02 -8.29
C ILE A 43 -5.06 0.99 -7.68
N ILE A 44 -6.37 0.79 -7.90
CA ILE A 44 -7.41 1.64 -7.31
C ILE A 44 -7.34 1.60 -5.79
N TRP A 45 -7.19 0.40 -5.21
CA TRP A 45 -7.05 0.24 -3.77
C TRP A 45 -5.83 0.98 -3.22
N LEU A 46 -4.69 0.91 -3.91
CA LEU A 46 -3.49 1.65 -3.55
C LEU A 46 -3.75 3.17 -3.60
N ILE A 47 -4.39 3.67 -4.66
CA ILE A 47 -4.75 5.08 -4.78
C ILE A 47 -5.70 5.51 -3.67
N ILE A 48 -6.65 4.66 -3.26
CA ILE A 48 -7.54 4.99 -2.14
C ILE A 48 -6.75 5.04 -0.83
N VAL A 49 -5.93 4.03 -0.54
CA VAL A 49 -5.14 3.97 0.70
C VAL A 49 -4.18 5.15 0.84
N PHE A 50 -3.56 5.59 -0.24
CA PHE A 50 -2.65 6.75 -0.22
C PHE A 50 -3.37 8.09 -0.45
N GLY A 51 -4.38 8.10 -1.30
CA GLY A 51 -5.12 9.31 -1.68
C GLY A 51 -6.06 9.79 -0.59
N LEU A 52 -6.68 8.88 0.18
CA LEU A 52 -7.56 9.23 1.30
C LEU A 52 -6.83 10.05 2.39
N PRO A 53 -5.67 9.61 2.92
CA PRO A 53 -4.95 10.41 3.92
C PRO A 53 -4.40 11.71 3.35
N VAL A 54 -3.96 11.75 2.09
CA VAL A 54 -3.50 12.99 1.43
C VAL A 54 -4.65 13.98 1.27
N TYR A 55 -5.82 13.51 0.82
CA TYR A 55 -7.02 14.32 0.69
C TYR A 55 -7.49 14.88 2.04
N LEU A 56 -7.56 14.01 3.06
CA LEU A 56 -7.88 14.41 4.43
C LEU A 56 -6.87 15.44 4.96
N TYR A 57 -5.58 15.23 4.72
CA TYR A 57 -4.52 16.15 5.13
C TYR A 57 -4.69 17.53 4.49
N MET A 58 -4.90 17.60 3.17
CA MET A 58 -5.04 18.88 2.47
C MET A 58 -6.31 19.64 2.88
N ASN A 59 -7.42 18.95 3.16
CA ASN A 59 -8.68 19.62 3.46
C ASN A 59 -8.84 20.01 4.94
N TYR A 60 -8.37 19.16 5.86
CA TYR A 60 -8.59 19.36 7.30
C TYR A 60 -7.33 19.78 8.05
N ILE A 61 -6.16 19.27 7.68
CA ILE A 61 -4.91 19.53 8.43
C ILE A 61 -4.25 20.82 7.93
N ALA A 62 -4.20 21.05 6.62
CA ALA A 62 -3.60 22.26 6.03
C ALA A 62 -4.15 23.59 6.60
N PRO A 63 -5.47 23.83 6.77
CA PRO A 63 -5.93 25.10 7.34
C PRO A 63 -5.55 25.28 8.82
N ASN A 64 -5.26 24.19 9.53
CA ASN A 64 -4.81 24.23 10.93
C ASN A 64 -3.27 24.17 11.06
N MET A 65 -2.53 24.03 9.95
CA MET A 65 -1.08 23.92 9.99
C MET A 65 -0.41 25.19 10.51
N ASP A 66 -0.99 26.37 10.32
CA ASP A 66 -0.38 27.62 10.78
C ASP A 66 -0.35 27.68 12.30
N THR A 67 -1.45 27.33 12.97
CA THR A 67 -1.52 27.20 14.43
C THR A 67 -0.62 26.09 14.96
N ILE A 68 -0.53 24.98 14.23
CA ILE A 68 0.37 23.87 14.59
C ILE A 68 1.83 24.31 14.47
N LYS A 69 2.23 24.96 13.37
CA LYS A 69 3.60 25.46 13.18
C LYS A 69 4.01 26.47 14.25
N GLU A 70 3.11 27.36 14.66
CA GLU A 70 3.36 28.33 15.72
C GLU A 70 3.61 27.63 17.07
N ASN A 71 2.77 26.65 17.43
CA ASN A 71 2.96 25.85 18.64
C ASN A 71 4.25 25.00 18.60
N TYR A 72 4.58 24.40 17.45
CA TYR A 72 5.81 23.61 17.29
C TYR A 72 7.07 24.50 17.32
N SER A 73 7.00 25.71 16.78
CA SER A 73 8.10 26.69 16.85
C SER A 73 8.29 27.18 18.28
N ALA A 74 7.19 27.48 18.99
CA ALA A 74 7.22 27.85 20.40
C ALA A 74 7.82 26.73 21.27
N LEU A 75 7.44 25.46 21.06
CA LEU A 75 8.04 24.31 21.76
C LEU A 75 9.52 24.11 21.40
N GLY A 76 9.89 24.33 20.13
CA GLY A 76 11.27 24.25 19.65
C GLY A 76 12.17 25.30 20.29
N ASP A 77 11.69 26.54 20.42
CA ASP A 77 12.44 27.63 21.05
C ASP A 77 12.56 27.44 22.56
N ILE A 78 11.52 26.91 23.24
CA ILE A 78 11.59 26.51 24.65
C ILE A 78 12.66 25.42 24.87
N SER A 79 12.81 24.49 23.93
CA SER A 79 13.81 23.41 24.03
C SER A 79 15.24 23.86 23.73
N LYS A 80 15.41 24.87 22.86
CA LYS A 80 16.72 25.47 22.56
C LYS A 80 17.19 26.37 23.69
N ASP A 81 16.25 27.01 24.38
CA ASP A 81 16.53 27.80 25.58
C ASP A 81 16.66 26.91 26.82
N THR A 82 17.71 26.09 26.80
CA THR A 82 18.23 25.37 27.98
C THR A 82 18.63 26.32 29.14
N GLY A 83 18.56 27.64 28.93
CA GLY A 83 18.72 28.68 29.95
C GLY A 83 17.59 28.68 30.99
N TYR A 84 16.34 28.38 30.61
CA TYR A 84 15.23 28.31 31.58
C TYR A 84 15.39 27.16 32.56
N PHE A 85 15.75 25.97 32.07
CA PHE A 85 16.01 24.82 32.94
C PHE A 85 17.23 25.06 33.83
N LYS A 86 18.27 25.72 33.31
CA LYS A 86 19.45 26.11 34.10
C LYS A 86 19.09 27.12 35.21
N GLN A 87 18.30 28.14 34.90
CA GLN A 87 17.84 29.14 35.88
C GLN A 87 16.92 28.56 36.94
N LEU A 88 16.01 27.65 36.56
CA LEU A 88 15.17 26.92 37.51
C LEU A 88 16.02 26.04 38.43
N TYR A 89 17.01 25.35 37.89
CA TYR A 89 17.93 24.53 38.70
C TYR A 89 18.79 25.38 39.64
N GLU A 90 19.21 26.56 39.18
CA GLU A 90 20.03 27.50 39.96
C GLU A 90 19.24 28.16 41.10
N ASN A 91 17.97 28.52 40.88
CA ASN A 91 17.09 29.08 41.90
C ASN A 91 16.56 28.03 42.90
N LEU A 92 16.49 26.76 42.49
CA LEU A 92 16.10 25.63 43.34
C LEU A 92 17.29 24.95 44.01
N ARG A 93 18.53 25.33 43.67
CA ARG A 93 19.72 24.87 44.39
C ARG A 93 19.79 25.66 45.69
N PRO A 94 19.47 25.06 46.86
CA PRO A 94 19.66 25.75 48.13
C PRO A 94 21.11 26.19 48.20
N SER A 95 21.34 27.42 48.66
CA SER A 95 22.66 28.01 48.88
C SER A 95 23.35 27.28 50.03
N GLU A 96 23.75 26.02 49.79
CA GLU A 96 24.70 25.31 50.62
C GLU A 96 26.10 25.85 50.31
N GLN A 97 26.55 26.81 51.11
CA GLN A 97 27.64 26.59 52.07
C GLN A 97 28.28 27.92 52.53
N ASN A 98 28.43 28.00 53.86
CA ASN A 98 29.47 28.64 54.68
C ASN A 98 29.76 30.13 54.52
#